data_AF-A0A953D558-F1
#
_entry.id   AF-A0A953D558-F1
#
_cell.length_a   1.000
_cell.length_b   1.000
_cell.length_c   1.000
_cell.angle_alpha   90.00
_cell.angle_beta   90.00
_cell.angle_gamma   90.00
#
_symmetry.space_group_name_H-M   'P 1'
#
loop_
_entity.id
_entity.type
_entity.pdbx_description
1 polymer ?
#
loop_
_entity_poly.entity_id
_entity_poly.type
_entity_poly.pdbx_seq_one_letter_code
_entity_poly.pdbx_strand_id
1 'polypeptide(L)'
;MNENNTIVNTTMNVSLPETLKEYVQDRVSEGIFSNPSDYVRALIREDMQRRAEDRLENLLLEGLNSGPAHPIDWEAIRAEAYRQAGDDSSAEL
;
A
#
# COMPACT_ATOMS: atom_id res chain seq x y z
N MET A 1 7.40 4.78 -29.29
CA MET A 1 8.16 4.42 -28.08
C MET A 1 7.35 4.99 -26.91
N ASN A 2 7.02 4.25 -25.85
CA ASN A 2 7.95 3.97 -24.76
C ASN A 2 7.56 2.71 -23.98
N GLU A 3 8.58 1.88 -23.77
CA GLU A 3 8.90 1.12 -22.56
C GLU A 3 7.87 0.12 -22.06
N ASN A 4 8.01 -1.11 -22.59
CA ASN A 4 7.57 -2.34 -21.94
C ASN A 4 7.93 -2.31 -20.46
N ASN A 5 6.91 -2.26 -19.59
CA ASN A 5 7.01 -2.54 -18.17
C ASN A 5 7.52 -3.98 -17.98
N THR A 6 8.82 -4.15 -18.12
CA THR A 6 9.51 -5.41 -17.88
C THR A 6 9.45 -5.61 -16.37
N ILE A 7 8.71 -6.62 -15.92
CA ILE A 7 8.77 -7.04 -14.52
C ILE A 7 10.19 -7.55 -14.27
N VAL A 8 11.04 -6.69 -13.70
CA VAL A 8 12.39 -7.05 -13.32
C VAL A 8 12.28 -7.93 -12.09
N ASN A 9 12.48 -9.24 -12.26
CA ASN A 9 12.57 -10.15 -11.13
C ASN A 9 13.98 -10.09 -10.54
N THR A 10 14.05 -9.85 -9.23
CA THR A 10 15.28 -9.91 -8.45
C THR A 10 15.24 -11.11 -7.50
N THR A 11 16.40 -11.67 -7.18
CA THR A 11 16.53 -12.85 -6.30
C THR A 11 16.86 -12.41 -4.89
N MET A 12 16.16 -12.98 -3.90
CA MET A 12 16.42 -12.80 -2.47
C MET A 12 16.62 -14.16 -1.83
N ASN A 13 17.70 -14.33 -1.06
CA ASN A 13 17.97 -15.54 -0.29
C ASN A 13 17.49 -15.36 1.15
N VAL A 14 16.77 -16.34 1.67
CA VAL A 14 16.23 -16.32 3.03
C VAL A 14 16.61 -17.62 3.73
N SER A 15 17.24 -17.53 4.90
CA SER A 15 17.55 -18.68 5.74
C SER A 15 16.35 -18.97 6.66
N LEU A 16 15.90 -20.22 6.67
CA LEU A 16 14.79 -20.69 7.50
C LEU A 16 15.24 -21.90 8.32
N PRO A 17 14.75 -22.06 9.56
CA PRO A 17 14.83 -23.33 10.29
C PRO A 17 14.16 -24.45 9.48
N GLU A 18 14.62 -25.70 9.66
CA GLU A 18 14.12 -26.85 8.88
C GLU A 18 12.59 -27.00 9.01
N THR A 19 12.04 -26.77 10.20
CA THR A 19 10.58 -26.83 10.45
C THR A 19 9.78 -25.86 9.58
N LEU A 20 10.29 -24.65 9.35
CA LEU A 20 9.62 -23.68 8.49
C LEU A 20 9.78 -24.04 7.01
N LYS A 21 10.92 -24.63 6.63
CA LYS A 21 11.13 -25.11 5.26
C LYS A 21 10.19 -26.27 4.92
N GLU A 22 10.04 -27.25 5.81
CA GLU A 22 9.07 -28.35 5.67
C GLU A 22 7.65 -27.81 5.51
N TYR A 23 7.25 -26.87 6.38
CA TYR A 23 5.95 -26.22 6.27
C TYR A 23 5.73 -25.56 4.91
N VAL A 24 6.71 -24.82 4.39
CA VAL A 24 6.61 -24.19 3.06
C VAL A 24 6.48 -25.24 1.95
N GLN A 25 7.19 -26.36 2.07
CA GLN A 25 7.10 -27.47 1.11
C GLN A 25 5.72 -28.11 1.11
N ASP A 26 5.13 -28.32 2.29
CA ASP A 26 3.76 -28.83 2.42
C ASP A 26 2.75 -27.89 1.76
N ARG A 27 2.85 -26.58 1.99
CA ARG A 27 1.98 -25.57 1.34
C ARG A 27 2.08 -25.58 -0.19
N VAL A 28 3.27 -25.86 -0.73
CA VAL A 28 3.49 -26.02 -2.18
C VAL A 28 2.86 -27.34 -2.67
N SER A 29 2.98 -28.42 -1.89
CA SER A 29 2.42 -29.73 -2.23
C SER A 29 0.88 -29.75 -2.34
N GLU A 30 0.20 -28.83 -1.64
CA GLU A 30 -1.25 -28.63 -1.74
C GLU A 30 -1.70 -28.10 -3.12
N GLY A 31 -0.77 -27.70 -3.99
CA GLY A 31 -1.02 -27.31 -5.38
C GLY A 31 -1.49 -25.87 -5.57
N ILE A 32 -1.63 -25.09 -4.49
CA ILE A 32 -1.99 -23.67 -4.55
C ILE A 32 -0.79 -22.82 -5.02
N PHE A 33 0.43 -23.25 -4.70
CA PHE A 33 1.67 -22.55 -5.03
C PHE A 33 2.58 -23.47 -5.85
N SER A 34 3.22 -22.94 -6.89
CA SER A 34 4.07 -23.77 -7.77
C SER A 34 5.48 -24.00 -7.21
N ASN A 35 5.94 -23.12 -6.32
CA ASN A 35 7.26 -23.20 -5.69
C ASN A 35 7.31 -22.36 -4.39
N PRO A 36 8.35 -22.52 -3.55
CA PRO A 36 8.51 -21.75 -2.32
C PRO A 36 8.53 -20.23 -2.52
N SER A 37 9.12 -19.74 -3.61
CA SER A 37 9.15 -18.31 -3.91
C SER A 37 7.77 -17.75 -4.24
N ASP A 38 6.88 -18.56 -4.84
CA ASP A 38 5.47 -18.19 -5.06
C ASP A 38 4.74 -18.04 -3.74
N TYR A 39 4.94 -18.99 -2.82
CA TYR A 39 4.37 -18.91 -1.48
C TYR A 39 4.84 -17.66 -0.72
N VAL A 40 6.15 -17.41 -0.71
CA VAL A 40 6.72 -16.21 -0.06
C VAL A 40 6.19 -14.92 -0.68
N ARG A 41 6.09 -14.84 -2.02
CA ARG A 41 5.51 -13.66 -2.69
C ARG A 41 4.04 -13.46 -2.33
N ALA A 42 3.28 -14.53 -2.14
CA ALA A 42 1.89 -14.43 -1.69
C ALA A 42 1.81 -13.90 -0.25
N LEU A 43 2.64 -14.41 0.66
CA LEU A 43 2.71 -13.90 2.04
C LEU A 43 3.08 -12.43 2.11
N ILE A 44 4.02 -11.97 1.27
CA ILE A 44 4.40 -10.55 1.20
C ILE A 44 3.20 -9.70 0.75
N ARG A 45 2.44 -10.13 -0.26
CA ARG A 45 1.26 -9.40 -0.72
C ARG A 45 0.17 -9.32 0.35
N GLU A 46 -0.03 -10.42 1.08
CA GLU A 46 -0.96 -10.47 2.19
C GLU A 46 -0.54 -9.54 3.35
N ASP A 47 0.75 -9.52 3.70
CA ASP A 47 1.28 -8.56 4.68
C ASP A 47 1.10 -7.11 4.24
N MET A 48 1.39 -6.80 2.96
CA MET A 48 1.16 -5.47 2.41
C MET A 48 -0.31 -5.06 2.47
N GLN A 49 -1.23 -5.98 2.18
CA GLN A 49 -2.66 -5.72 2.26
C GLN A 49 -3.09 -5.44 3.70
N ARG A 50 -2.70 -6.29 4.67
CA ARG A 50 -3.01 -6.08 6.08
C ARG A 50 -2.53 -4.71 6.57
N ARG A 51 -1.28 -4.35 6.26
CA ARG A 51 -0.73 -3.03 6.63
C ARG A 51 -1.48 -1.86 5.99
N ALA A 52 -1.97 -2.03 4.76
CA ALA A 52 -2.76 -1.00 4.08
C ALA A 52 -4.13 -0.85 4.74
N GLU A 53 -4.77 -1.95 5.12
CA GLU A 53 -6.02 -1.97 5.87
C GLU A 53 -5.86 -1.30 7.24
N ASP A 54 -4.85 -1.68 8.02
CA ASP A 54 -4.52 -1.07 9.33
C ASP A 54 -4.31 0.44 9.19
N ARG A 55 -3.59 0.87 8.13
CA ARG A 55 -3.36 2.30 7.88
C ARG A 55 -4.66 3.02 7.56
N LEU A 56 -5.53 2.43 6.75
CA LEU A 56 -6.83 3.02 6.41
C LEU A 56 -7.70 3.16 7.66
N GLU A 57 -7.77 2.12 8.50
CA GLU A 57 -8.53 2.16 9.75
C GLU A 57 -8.04 3.29 10.67
N ASN A 58 -6.73 3.43 10.84
CA ASN A 58 -6.16 4.51 11.64
C ASN A 58 -6.54 5.90 11.11
N LEU A 59 -6.51 6.11 9.78
CA LEU A 59 -6.92 7.39 9.17
C LEU A 59 -8.41 7.66 9.34
N LEU A 60 -9.25 6.62 9.27
CA LEU A 60 -10.70 6.76 9.51
C LEU A 60 -10.98 7.10 10.97
N LEU A 61 -10.27 6.49 11.92
CA LEU A 61 -10.37 6.82 13.35
C LEU A 61 -9.89 8.24 13.63
N GLU A 62 -8.80 8.69 13.00
CA GLU A 62 -8.34 10.07 13.08
C GLU A 62 -9.42 11.03 12.58
N GLY A 63 -10.02 10.76 11.41
CA GLY A 63 -11.12 11.55 10.85
C GLY A 63 -12.35 11.58 11.75
N LEU A 64 -12.74 10.44 12.33
CA LEU A 64 -13.89 10.36 13.24
C LEU A 64 -13.65 11.16 14.54
N ASN A 65 -12.42 11.17 15.02
CA ASN A 65 -12.02 11.92 16.22
C ASN A 65 -11.64 13.38 15.94
N SER A 66 -11.64 13.81 14.67
CA SER A 66 -11.26 15.19 14.27
C SER A 66 -12.32 16.24 14.58
N GLY A 67 -13.50 15.81 15.05
CA GLY A 67 -14.61 16.67 15.42
C GLY A 67 -15.82 16.51 14.47
N PRO A 68 -16.87 17.33 14.65
CA PRO A 68 -18.06 17.25 13.82
C PRO A 68 -17.75 17.56 12.35
N ALA A 69 -18.39 16.82 11.43
CA ALA A 69 -18.32 17.15 10.02
C ALA A 69 -18.99 18.50 9.73
N HIS A 70 -18.40 19.28 8.83
CA HIS A 70 -18.93 20.56 8.37
C HIS A 70 -19.09 20.57 6.84
N PRO A 71 -20.00 21.39 6.29
CA PRO A 71 -20.10 21.57 4.84
C PRO A 71 -18.76 21.96 4.22
N ILE A 72 -18.41 21.35 3.10
CA ILE A 72 -17.16 21.61 2.40
C ILE A 72 -17.34 22.80 1.45
N ASP A 73 -16.52 23.83 1.62
CA ASP A 73 -16.33 24.91 0.65
C ASP A 73 -15.06 24.65 -0.17
N TRP A 74 -15.24 24.12 -1.38
CA TRP A 74 -14.14 23.75 -2.26
C TRP A 74 -13.35 24.96 -2.80
N GLU A 75 -13.97 26.12 -2.90
CA GLU A 75 -13.34 27.34 -3.40
C GLU A 75 -12.40 27.90 -2.33
N ALA A 76 -12.88 28.00 -1.08
CA ALA A 76 -12.08 28.42 0.05
C ALA A 76 -10.90 27.48 0.33
N ILE A 77 -11.11 26.16 0.27
CA ILE A 77 -10.04 25.17 0.46
C ILE A 77 -8.97 25.30 -0.62
N ARG A 78 -9.36 25.50 -1.88
CA ARG A 78 -8.43 25.66 -3.00
C ARG A 78 -7.64 26.96 -2.88
N ALA A 79 -8.30 28.06 -2.53
CA ALA A 79 -7.66 29.36 -2.31
C ALA A 79 -6.67 29.32 -1.13
N GLU A 80 -6.97 28.57 -0.07
CA GLU A 80 -6.02 28.32 1.03
C GLU A 80 -4.83 27.47 0.58
N ALA A 81 -5.06 26.40 -0.19
CA ALA A 81 -3.98 25.54 -0.69
C ALA A 81 -2.98 26.30 -1.58
N TYR A 82 -3.46 27.19 -2.47
CA TYR A 82 -2.59 28.02 -3.31
C TYR A 82 -1.76 29.01 -2.48
N ARG A 83 -2.38 29.65 -1.48
CA ARG A 83 -1.66 30.53 -0.55
C ARG A 83 -0.56 29.81 0.22
N GLN A 84 -0.80 28.57 0.66
CA GLN A 84 0.21 27.75 1.35
C GLN A 84 1.32 27.26 0.42
N ALA A 85 1.01 27.01 -0.85
CA ALA A 85 1.99 26.60 -1.87
C ALA A 85 2.89 27.76 -2.35
N GLY A 86 2.60 29.01 -1.96
CA GLY A 86 3.33 30.20 -2.41
C GLY A 86 3.09 30.53 -3.89
N ASP A 87 2.04 29.97 -4.48
CA ASP A 87 1.61 30.24 -5.85
C ASP A 87 0.49 31.28 -5.80
N ASP A 88 0.83 32.53 -6.09
CA ASP A 88 -0.08 33.71 -6.02
C ASP A 88 -1.04 33.78 -7.22
N SER A 89 -1.50 32.62 -7.70
CA SER A 89 -2.49 32.50 -8.78
C SER A 89 -3.95 32.69 -8.29
N SER A 90 -4.13 33.10 -7.03
CA SER A 90 -5.43 33.35 -6.38
C SER A 90 -6.25 34.52 -6.98
N ALA A 91 -5.75 35.22 -8.01
CA ALA A 91 -6.39 36.38 -8.61
C ALA A 91 -7.15 36.09 -9.93
N GLU A 92 -7.13 34.86 -10.46
CA GLU A 92 -7.72 34.53 -11.79
C GLU A 92 -8.99 33.65 -11.76
N LEU A 93 -9.58 33.38 -10.60
CA LEU A 93 -10.90 32.72 -10.45
C LEU A 93 -11.94 33.70 -9.92
#